data_AF-A0A2A5M755-F1
#
_entry.id   AF-A0A2A5M755-F1
#
_cell.length_a   1.000
_cell.length_b   1.000
_cell.length_c   1.000
_cell.angle_alpha   90.00
_cell.angle_beta   90.00
_cell.angle_gamma   90.00
#
_symmetry.space_group_name_H-M   'P 1'
#
loop_
_entity.id
_entity.type
_entity.pdbx_description
1 polymer ?
#
loop_
_entity_poly.entity_id
_entity_poly.type
_entity_poly.pdbx_seq_one_letter_code
_entity_poly.pdbx_strand_id
1 'polypeptide(L)' 'MNLKEKFIFASKDKNFTLYQNDCNKLLPKFEKQFDLIFADPPYFLSNDGLSIQNGKIVSVNKGN' A
#
# COMPACT_ATOMS: atom_id res chain seq x y z
N MET A 1 -8.03 20.84 -17.62
CA MET A 1 -7.95 20.73 -16.14
C MET A 1 -9.23 20.07 -15.68
N ASN A 2 -9.28 18.73 -15.60
CA ASN A 2 -10.57 18.04 -15.50
C ASN A 2 -10.51 16.77 -14.64
N LEU A 3 -11.61 16.58 -13.91
CA LEU A 3 -11.97 15.50 -12.99
C LEU A 3 -11.25 15.51 -11.63
N LYS A 4 -11.91 16.12 -10.64
CA LYS A 4 -11.77 15.71 -9.23
C LYS A 4 -11.94 14.19 -9.20
N GLU A 5 -10.87 13.45 -8.92
CA GLU A 5 -10.92 12.00 -8.73
C GLU A 5 -12.04 11.70 -7.75
N LYS A 6 -13.05 10.99 -8.23
CA LYS A 6 -14.26 10.75 -7.45
C LYS A 6 -14.01 9.52 -6.60
N PHE A 7 -14.08 9.69 -5.28
CA PHE A 7 -14.11 8.54 -4.38
C PHE A 7 -15.31 7.65 -4.73
N ILE A 8 -15.12 6.34 -4.66
CA ILE A 8 -16.19 5.36 -4.91
C ILE A 8 -17.16 5.28 -3.73
N PHE A 9 -16.71 5.72 -2.56
CA PHE A 9 -17.48 5.74 -1.34
C PHE A 9 -17.04 6.89 -0.43
N ALA A 10 -18.01 7.54 0.20
CA ALA A 10 -17.79 8.41 1.34
C ALA A 10 -18.65 7.89 2.50
N SER A 11 -18.06 7.83 3.69
CA SER A 11 -18.80 7.44 4.88
C SER A 11 -19.87 8.48 5.20
N LYS A 12 -21.01 8.05 5.78
CA LYS A 12 -22.14 8.95 6.08
C LYS A 12 -21.76 10.06 7.08
N ASP A 13 -20.90 9.72 8.02
CA ASP A 13 -20.32 10.61 9.04
C ASP A 13 -19.17 11.48 8.50
N LYS A 14 -18.74 11.28 7.24
CA LYS A 14 -17.64 11.98 6.56
C LYS A 14 -16.25 11.76 7.18
N ASN A 15 -16.09 10.72 8.02
CA ASN A 15 -14.81 10.37 8.62
C ASN A 15 -13.80 9.81 7.61
N PHE A 16 -14.25 9.18 6.52
CA PHE A 16 -13.36 8.66 5.49
C PHE A 16 -13.99 8.60 4.09
N THR A 17 -13.11 8.52 3.09
CA THR A 17 -13.45 8.32 1.68
C THR A 17 -12.59 7.22 1.10
N LEU A 18 -13.17 6.36 0.26
CA LEU A 18 -12.44 5.28 -0.42
C LEU A 18 -12.26 5.62 -1.90
N TYR A 19 -11.03 5.49 -2.37
CA TYR A 19 -10.66 5.65 -3.76
C TYR A 19 -10.22 4.29 -4.31
N GLN A 20 -10.71 3.91 -5.49
CA GLN A 20 -10.27 2.71 -6.19
C GLN A 20 -9.49 3.11 -7.44
N ASN A 21 -8.17 3.20 -7.30
CA ASN A 21 -7.26 3.57 -8.39
C ASN A 21 -5.82 3.14 -8.05
N ASP A 22 -4.91 3.30 -9.01
CA ASP A 22 -3.47 3.21 -8.78
C ASP A 22 -3.01 4.34 -7.83
N CYS A 23 -2.53 3.97 -6.65
CA CYS A 23 -2.11 4.93 -5.62
C CYS A 23 -0.94 5.82 -6.09
N ASN A 24 -0.06 5.34 -6.96
CA ASN A 24 1.05 6.13 -7.51
C ASN A 24 0.57 7.25 -8.45
N LYS A 25 -0.59 7.06 -9.09
CA LYS A 25 -1.22 8.09 -9.95
C LYS A 25 -2.12 9.02 -9.15
N LEU A 26 -2.67 8.53 -8.04
CA LEU A 26 -3.65 9.26 -7.24
C LEU A 26 -2.98 10.19 -6.22
N LEU A 27 -1.99 9.69 -5.48
CA LEU A 27 -1.32 10.44 -4.40
C LEU A 27 -0.76 11.80 -4.87
N PRO A 28 -0.08 11.92 -6.03
CA PRO A 28 0.45 13.21 -6.49
C PRO A 28 -0.60 14.28 -6.81
N LYS A 29 -1.88 13.89 -6.97
CA LYS A 29 -2.99 14.81 -7.27
C LYS A 29 -3.54 15.49 -6.02
N PHE A 30 -3.17 15.03 -4.82
CA PHE A 30 -3.60 15.66 -3.58
C PHE A 30 -2.65 16.82 -3.25
N GLU A 31 -3.16 18.05 -3.36
CA GLU A 31 -2.49 19.26 -2.89
C GLU A 31 -2.72 19.46 -1.38
N LYS A 32 -2.54 18.40 -0.58
CA LYS A 32 -2.78 18.40 0.88
C LYS A 32 -1.58 17.86 1.63
N GLN A 33 -1.39 18.36 2.84
CA GLN A 33 -0.47 17.76 3.81
C GLN A 33 -1.21 16.65 4.55
N PHE A 34 -0.55 15.50 4.71
CA PHE A 34 -1.06 14.37 5.48
C PHE A 34 -0.26 14.25 6.77
N ASP A 35 -0.94 14.20 7.92
CA ASP A 35 -0.29 14.03 9.22
C ASP A 35 0.31 12.63 9.38
N LEU A 36 -0.33 11.62 8.78
CA LEU A 36 0.08 10.22 8.82
C LEU A 36 -0.23 9.56 7.48
N ILE A 37 0.72 8.78 6.98
CA ILE A 37 0.52 7.84 5.88
C ILE A 37 0.82 6.45 6.42
N PHE A 38 -0.14 5.53 6.25
CA PHE A 38 0.02 4.12 6.56
C PHE A 38 -0.10 3.31 5.29
N ALA A 39 0.82 2.38 5.08
CA ALA A 39 0.79 1.43 3.98
C ALA A 39 1.44 0.12 4.41
N ASP A 40 0.85 -0.98 3.97
CA ASP A 40 1.45 -2.32 4.02
C ASP A 40 1.71 -2.77 2.57
N PRO A 41 2.77 -2.27 1.92
CA PRO A 41 3.03 -2.53 0.51
C PRO A 41 3.47 -3.99 0.30
N PRO A 42 3.42 -4.52 -0.94
CA PRO A 42 4.02 -5.81 -1.23
C PRO A 42 5.51 -5.79 -0.89
N TYR A 43 5.93 -6.67 0.03
CA TYR A 43 7.32 -6.75 0.47
C TYR A 43 8.27 -7.36 -0.56
N PHE A 44 7.74 -7.87 -1.69
CA PHE A 44 8.48 -8.60 -2.71
C PHE A 44 9.49 -9.58 -2.10
N LEU A 45 9.08 -10.26 -1.02
CA LEU A 45 9.87 -11.33 -0.43
C LEU A 45 10.08 -12.33 -1.55
N SER A 46 11.34 -12.62 -1.83
CA SER A 46 11.76 -13.58 -2.83
C SER A 46 11.11 -14.91 -2.50
N ASN A 47 9.97 -15.21 -3.13
CA ASN A 47 9.51 -16.58 -3.24
C ASN A 47 10.66 -17.32 -3.94
N ASP A 48 11.22 -18.31 -3.25
CA ASP A 48 12.43 -19.08 -3.59
C ASP A 48 13.79 -18.45 -3.25
N GLY A 49 13.82 -17.37 -2.46
CA GLY A 49 15.08 -16.82 -1.96
C GLY A 49 15.62 -17.58 -0.75
N LEU A 50 16.91 -17.90 -0.81
CA LEU A 50 17.68 -18.42 0.32
C LEU A 50 17.97 -17.28 1.31
N SER A 51 17.52 -17.40 2.56
CA SER A 51 17.90 -16.48 3.64
C SER A 51 19.05 -17.10 4.43
N ILE A 52 19.93 -16.28 5.03
CA ILE A 52 20.99 -16.78 5.92
C ILE A 52 20.55 -16.55 7.37
N GLN A 53 20.31 -17.62 8.11
CA GLN A 53 20.09 -17.60 9.56
C GLN A 53 21.25 -18.33 10.25
N ASN A 54 21.94 -17.66 11.18
CA ASN A 54 23.07 -18.22 11.94
C ASN A 54 24.18 -18.83 11.04
N GLY A 55 24.47 -18.21 9.90
CA GLY A 55 25.47 -18.68 8.95
C GLY A 55 25.02 -19.89 8.11
N LYS A 56 23.75 -20.29 8.16
CA LYS A 56 23.17 -21.36 7.34
C LYS A 56 22.08 -20.84 6.43
N ILE A 57 22.08 -21.36 5.20
CA ILE A 57 21.06 -21.10 4.19
C ILE A 57 19.74 -21.78 4.60
N VAL A 58 18.65 -21.02 4.68
CA VAL A 58 17.29 -21.48 5.04
C VAL A 58 16.25 -20.96 4.04
N SER A 59 15.24 -21.78 3.76
CA SER A 59 14.09 -21.37 2.93
C SER A 59 13.23 -20.36 3.67
N VAL A 60 12.73 -19.35 2.95
CA VAL A 60 11.89 -18.26 3.47
C VAL A 60 10.40 -18.60 3.56
N ASN A 61 9.98 -19.80 3.14
CA ASN A 61 8.59 -20.25 3.26
C ASN A 61 8.24 -20.51 4.73
N LYS A 62 7.84 -19.46 5.45
CA LYS A 62 7.27 -19.54 6.79
C LYS A 62 5.75 -19.51 6.69
N GLY A 63 5.15 -20.69 6.76
CA GLY A 63 3.71 -20.89 6.83
C GLY A 63 3.24 -21.96 5.86
N ASN A 64 2.56 -22.97 6.41
CA ASN A 64 1.49 -23.65 5.68
C ASN A 64 0.21 -22.82 5.84
#